data_AF-A0A3N9NZG3-F1
#
_entry.id   AF-A0A3N9NZG3-F1
#
_cell.length_a   1.000
_cell.length_b   1.000
_cell.length_c   1.000
_cell.angle_alpha   90.00
_cell.angle_beta   90.00
_cell.angle_gamma   90.00
#
_symmetry.space_group_name_H-M   'P 1'
#
loop_
_entity.id
_entity.type
_entity.pdbx_description
1 polymer ?
#
loop_
_entity_poly.entity_id
_entity_poly.type
_entity_poly.pdbx_seq_one_letter_code
_entity_poly.pdbx_strand_id
1 'polypeptide(L)'
;MDSPLRRSISETESIKLDYKQNSISFEFAAIDFTSPEKNKYAYKMDGLDKDWIFCGNNRLANYINLDPGYYVFRIKGCNNDGLWNEQGASVQIIISPPWWATGWAYDIYAVLSLATVAFTWRVQLRRIHLQNDLKMRTFESEKLKEVDSLKSSFFANISHEFRTPITLILGPLEKILPRIAQTDIKQDLTLMQRNARRLLRLINSKRFLIASTRRMPRPRENTKESGIGLALTKELVELFQGDISVASEPGVGTTFIIRLPLGRAHLKDDDIVESISAIERPVLQEPSSEIQTLGDETMLPMPPDSSEPK
;
A
#
# COMPACT_ATOMS: atom_id res chain seq x y z
N MET A 1 52.13 4.57 -11.53
CA MET A 1 53.38 3.84 -11.76
C MET A 1 53.75 3.16 -10.45
N ASP A 2 53.00 2.12 -10.09
CA ASP A 2 53.23 1.38 -8.84
C ASP A 2 54.19 0.24 -9.14
N SER A 3 55.49 0.52 -9.03
CA SER A 3 56.50 -0.54 -9.05
C SER A 3 56.29 -1.44 -7.82
N PRO A 4 56.15 -2.76 -7.98
CA PRO A 4 56.06 -3.68 -6.84
C PRO A 4 57.37 -3.74 -6.04
N LEU A 5 58.47 -3.23 -6.62
CA LEU A 5 59.79 -3.19 -5.99
C LEU A 5 60.00 -1.85 -5.27
N ARG A 6 60.21 -1.92 -3.96
CA ARG A 6 60.56 -0.77 -3.10
C ARG A 6 62.07 -0.53 -2.97
N ARG A 7 62.88 -1.52 -3.34
CA ARG A 7 64.37 -1.48 -3.36
C ARG A 7 64.87 -2.24 -4.58
N SER A 8 66.17 -2.12 -4.88
CA SER A 8 66.81 -2.92 -5.93
C SER A 8 66.58 -4.41 -5.68
N ILE A 9 66.36 -5.18 -6.74
CA ILE A 9 66.14 -6.63 -6.66
C ILE A 9 67.28 -7.36 -5.94
N SER A 10 68.50 -6.82 -6.04
CA SER A 10 69.71 -7.33 -5.37
C SER A 10 69.70 -7.16 -3.84
N GLU A 11 68.85 -6.28 -3.30
CA GLU A 11 68.70 -6.01 -1.86
C GLU A 11 67.34 -6.47 -1.30
N THR A 12 66.49 -7.06 -2.14
CA THR A 12 65.10 -7.39 -1.79
C THR A 12 64.97 -8.88 -1.57
N GLU A 13 64.94 -9.31 -0.30
CA GLU A 13 64.77 -10.72 0.07
C GLU A 13 63.36 -11.27 -0.21
N SER A 14 62.35 -10.39 -0.19
CA SER A 14 60.94 -10.77 -0.40
C SER A 14 60.17 -9.74 -1.23
N ILE A 15 59.35 -10.22 -2.18
CA ILE A 15 58.48 -9.42 -3.03
C ILE A 15 57.03 -9.77 -2.71
N LYS A 16 56.22 -8.76 -2.40
CA LYS A 16 54.77 -8.90 -2.21
C LYS A 16 54.05 -8.43 -3.47
N LEU A 17 53.23 -9.30 -4.03
CA LEU A 17 52.48 -9.08 -5.26
C LEU A 17 50.98 -9.23 -4.98
N ASP A 18 50.18 -8.41 -5.66
CA ASP A 18 48.72 -8.53 -5.62
C ASP A 18 48.26 -9.74 -6.44
N TYR A 19 47.04 -10.24 -6.21
CA TYR A 19 46.45 -11.37 -6.95
C TYR A 19 46.39 -11.11 -8.47
N LYS A 20 46.42 -9.83 -8.89
CA LYS A 20 46.46 -9.42 -10.30
C LYS A 20 47.85 -9.50 -10.93
N GLN A 21 48.91 -9.54 -10.13
CA GLN A 21 50.31 -9.57 -10.56
C GLN A 21 50.84 -11.01 -10.54
N ASN A 22 50.05 -11.95 -11.06
CA ASN A 22 50.33 -13.38 -10.97
C ASN A 22 51.13 -13.96 -12.15
N SER A 23 51.62 -13.10 -13.04
CA SER A 23 52.48 -13.49 -14.16
C SER A 23 53.82 -12.78 -14.03
N ILE A 24 54.88 -13.55 -13.80
CA ILE A 24 56.19 -13.08 -13.37
C ILE A 24 57.28 -13.69 -14.28
N SER A 25 58.19 -12.84 -14.71
CA SER A 25 59.39 -13.23 -15.45
C SER A 25 60.63 -12.87 -14.65
N PHE A 26 61.56 -13.82 -14.51
CA PHE A 26 62.85 -13.62 -13.88
C PHE A 26 63.94 -13.61 -14.95
N GLU A 27 64.70 -12.53 -15.00
CA GLU A 27 65.93 -12.43 -15.79
C GLU A 27 67.14 -12.49 -14.86
N PHE A 28 68.15 -13.28 -15.23
CA PHE A 28 69.32 -13.54 -14.38
C PHE A 28 70.61 -13.65 -15.19
N ALA A 29 71.74 -13.39 -14.53
CA ALA A 29 73.06 -13.52 -15.12
C ALA A 29 74.08 -13.98 -14.07
N ALA A 30 75.02 -14.84 -14.47
CA ALA A 30 76.23 -15.08 -13.70
C ALA A 30 77.24 -13.95 -13.92
N ILE A 31 78.06 -13.64 -12.92
CA ILE A 31 79.09 -12.58 -12.96
C ILE A 31 80.36 -13.03 -13.71
N ASP A 32 80.37 -14.23 -14.31
CA ASP A 32 81.49 -14.71 -15.13
C ASP A 32 81.40 -14.21 -16.59
N PHE A 33 82.29 -13.29 -16.95
CA PHE A 33 82.37 -12.65 -18.27
C PHE A 33 83.37 -13.32 -19.22
N THR A 34 84.09 -14.35 -18.79
CA THR A 34 85.21 -14.92 -19.57
C THR A 34 84.75 -15.74 -20.78
N SER A 35 83.56 -16.36 -20.73
CA SER A 35 82.87 -16.98 -21.87
C SER A 35 81.37 -17.10 -21.59
N PRO A 36 80.59 -16.01 -21.72
CA PRO A 36 79.17 -15.97 -21.33
C PRO A 36 78.31 -17.04 -22.00
N GLU A 37 78.65 -17.44 -23.23
CA GLU A 37 77.98 -18.50 -23.99
C GLU A 37 78.10 -19.91 -23.41
N LYS A 38 79.06 -20.15 -22.50
CA LYS A 38 79.29 -21.45 -21.86
C LYS A 38 78.62 -21.58 -20.50
N ASN A 39 78.12 -20.47 -19.93
CA ASN A 39 77.40 -20.49 -18.67
C ASN A 39 76.10 -21.30 -18.82
N LYS A 40 75.85 -22.19 -17.85
CA LYS A 40 74.60 -22.96 -17.77
C LYS A 40 73.84 -22.58 -16.51
N TYR A 41 72.52 -22.49 -16.62
CA TYR A 41 71.64 -22.12 -15.52
C TYR A 41 70.61 -23.23 -15.26
N ALA A 42 70.25 -23.36 -13.98
CA ALA A 42 69.15 -24.18 -13.53
C ALA A 42 68.34 -23.36 -12.51
N TYR A 43 67.02 -23.38 -12.64
CA TYR A 43 66.12 -22.67 -11.74
C TYR A 43 64.99 -23.57 -11.25
N LYS A 44 64.34 -23.16 -10.17
CA LYS A 44 63.20 -23.85 -9.58
C LYS A 44 62.34 -22.87 -8.79
N MET A 45 61.02 -22.99 -8.86
CA MET A 45 60.08 -22.33 -7.96
C MET A 45 59.61 -23.31 -6.88
N ASP A 46 60.15 -23.19 -5.67
CA ASP A 46 59.62 -23.96 -4.54
C ASP A 46 58.19 -23.51 -4.24
N GLY A 47 57.28 -24.49 -4.11
CA GLY A 47 55.83 -24.27 -4.03
C GLY A 47 55.09 -24.53 -5.35
N LEU A 48 55.81 -24.72 -6.47
CA LEU A 48 55.24 -25.08 -7.77
C LEU A 48 56.01 -26.23 -8.44
N ASP A 49 57.32 -26.07 -8.63
CA ASP A 49 58.19 -27.02 -9.31
C ASP A 49 58.64 -28.13 -8.35
N LYS A 50 58.66 -29.39 -8.82
CA LYS A 50 59.17 -30.52 -8.04
C LYS A 50 60.70 -30.65 -8.12
N ASP A 51 61.24 -30.53 -9.33
CA ASP A 51 62.67 -30.69 -9.65
C ASP A 51 63.26 -29.43 -10.30
N TRP A 52 64.60 -29.38 -10.41
CA TRP A 52 65.31 -28.29 -11.09
C TRP A 52 65.08 -28.30 -12.61
N ILE A 53 64.78 -27.14 -13.17
CA ILE A 53 64.63 -26.93 -14.60
C ILE A 53 65.97 -26.43 -15.16
N PHE A 54 66.63 -27.26 -15.97
CA PHE A 54 67.89 -26.92 -16.63
C PHE A 54 67.61 -26.17 -17.94
N CYS A 55 68.09 -24.94 -18.04
CA CYS A 55 67.74 -24.04 -19.15
C CYS A 55 68.95 -23.66 -20.04
N GLY A 56 70.08 -24.34 -19.87
CA GLY A 56 71.29 -24.07 -20.65
C GLY A 56 71.75 -22.63 -20.45
N ASN A 57 72.00 -21.90 -21.55
CA ASN A 57 72.36 -20.48 -21.50
C ASN A 57 71.14 -19.53 -21.58
N ASN A 58 69.90 -20.04 -21.46
CA ASN A 58 68.74 -19.16 -21.37
C ASN A 58 68.74 -18.45 -20.02
N ARG A 59 68.51 -17.14 -20.06
CA ARG A 59 68.54 -16.24 -18.90
C ARG A 59 67.16 -15.83 -18.41
N LEU A 60 66.09 -16.36 -19.02
CA LEU A 60 64.71 -16.00 -18.73
C LEU A 60 63.93 -17.21 -18.21
N ALA A 61 63.30 -17.03 -17.04
CA ALA A 61 62.31 -17.97 -16.49
C ALA A 61 60.94 -17.29 -16.40
N ASN A 62 59.91 -17.92 -16.95
CA ASN A 62 58.56 -17.35 -17.03
C ASN A 62 57.56 -18.22 -16.25
N TYR A 63 56.85 -17.61 -15.32
CA TYR A 63 55.76 -18.21 -14.57
C TYR A 63 54.48 -17.42 -14.80
N ILE A 64 53.42 -18.09 -15.23
CA ILE A 64 52.14 -17.48 -15.61
C ILE A 64 51.05 -18.04 -14.70
N ASN A 65 50.11 -17.18 -14.31
CA ASN A 65 48.92 -17.54 -13.55
C ASN A 65 49.24 -18.28 -12.23
N LEU A 66 50.15 -17.71 -11.45
CA LEU A 66 50.48 -18.21 -10.12
C LEU A 66 49.29 -18.01 -9.17
N ASP A 67 48.94 -19.05 -8.42
CA ASP A 67 47.90 -18.96 -7.41
C ASP A 67 48.34 -18.10 -6.21
N PRO A 68 47.40 -17.53 -5.43
CA PRO A 68 47.75 -16.85 -4.18
C PRO A 68 48.47 -17.80 -3.22
N GLY A 69 49.65 -17.41 -2.76
CA GLY A 69 50.51 -18.29 -1.97
C GLY A 69 51.90 -17.76 -1.72
N TYR A 70 52.73 -18.63 -1.14
CA TYR A 70 54.13 -18.37 -0.80
C TYR A 70 55.02 -19.21 -1.71
N TYR A 71 55.91 -18.55 -2.43
CA TYR A 71 56.84 -19.19 -3.35
C TYR A 71 58.27 -18.72 -3.08
N VAL A 72 59.25 -19.57 -3.41
CA VAL A 72 60.66 -19.19 -3.39
C VAL A 72 61.28 -19.55 -4.73
N PHE A 73 61.66 -18.53 -5.49
CA PHE A 73 62.41 -18.74 -6.72
C PHE A 73 63.87 -18.97 -6.34
N ARG A 74 64.45 -20.08 -6.81
CA ARG A 74 65.86 -20.44 -6.64
C ARG A 74 66.52 -20.56 -7.99
N ILE A 75 67.77 -20.12 -8.05
CA ILE A 75 68.60 -20.27 -9.23
C ILE A 75 70.02 -20.67 -8.84
N LYS A 76 70.60 -21.57 -9.64
CA LYS A 76 72.02 -21.85 -9.64
C LYS A 76 72.60 -21.74 -11.04
N GLY A 77 73.87 -21.33 -11.09
CA GLY A 77 74.64 -21.20 -12.31
C GLY A 77 75.87 -22.09 -12.26
N CYS A 78 76.36 -22.45 -13.44
CA CYS A 78 77.55 -23.25 -13.66
C CYS A 78 78.58 -22.39 -14.40
N ASN A 79 79.83 -22.38 -13.93
CA ASN A 79 80.94 -21.68 -14.59
C ASN A 79 81.48 -22.48 -15.80
N ASN A 80 82.51 -21.94 -16.46
CA ASN A 80 83.14 -22.58 -17.62
C ASN A 80 83.71 -24.00 -17.35
N ASP A 81 83.99 -24.35 -16.10
CA ASP A 81 84.56 -25.63 -15.69
C ASP A 81 83.49 -26.69 -15.35
N GLY A 82 82.21 -26.37 -15.51
CA GLY A 82 81.14 -27.32 -15.19
C GLY A 82 80.77 -27.35 -13.69
N LEU A 83 81.36 -26.48 -12.86
CA LEU A 83 81.10 -26.42 -11.42
C LEU A 83 79.88 -25.56 -11.14
N TRP A 84 78.88 -26.15 -10.46
CA TRP A 84 77.66 -25.48 -10.06
C TRP A 84 77.83 -24.72 -8.74
N ASN A 85 77.29 -23.50 -8.67
CA ASN A 85 77.13 -22.80 -7.40
C ASN A 85 75.95 -23.40 -6.62
N GLU A 86 76.24 -24.34 -5.72
CA GLU A 86 75.20 -25.01 -4.90
C GLU A 86 74.55 -24.09 -3.84
N GLN A 87 75.17 -22.95 -3.48
CA GLN A 87 74.50 -21.96 -2.60
C GLN A 87 73.39 -21.22 -3.37
N GLY A 88 73.62 -20.94 -4.66
CA GLY A 88 72.65 -20.30 -5.54
C GLY A 88 72.23 -18.89 -5.09
N ALA A 89 71.23 -18.33 -5.78
CA ALA A 89 70.51 -17.13 -5.35
C ALA A 89 69.02 -17.47 -5.20
N SER A 90 68.33 -16.78 -4.29
CA SER A 90 66.90 -16.99 -4.07
C SER A 90 66.16 -15.71 -3.75
N VAL A 91 64.89 -15.63 -4.17
CA VAL A 91 63.97 -14.54 -3.83
C VAL A 91 62.62 -15.10 -3.41
N GLN A 92 62.07 -14.59 -2.31
CA GLN A 92 60.74 -14.97 -1.83
C GLN A 92 59.66 -14.17 -2.55
N ILE A 93 58.60 -14.84 -3.01
CA ILE A 93 57.45 -14.21 -3.67
C ILE A 93 56.20 -14.55 -2.88
N ILE A 94 55.41 -13.53 -2.55
CA ILE A 94 54.16 -13.67 -1.79
C ILE A 94 53.04 -13.05 -2.62
N ILE A 95 52.10 -13.87 -3.08
CA ILE A 95 50.93 -13.42 -3.86
C ILE A 95 49.73 -13.38 -2.90
N SER A 96 49.20 -12.19 -2.62
CA SER A 96 48.05 -12.05 -1.73
C SER A 96 46.75 -12.54 -2.39
N PRO A 97 45.80 -13.13 -1.63
CA PRO A 97 44.51 -13.54 -2.16
C PRO A 97 43.63 -12.33 -2.52
N PRO A 98 42.67 -12.49 -3.46
CA PRO A 98 41.74 -11.43 -3.79
C PRO A 98 40.84 -11.07 -2.62
N TRP A 99 40.54 -9.78 -2.47
CA TRP A 99 39.72 -9.25 -1.38
C TRP A 99 38.31 -9.86 -1.33
N TRP A 100 37.72 -10.22 -2.48
CA TRP A 100 36.39 -10.85 -2.56
C TRP A 100 36.36 -12.33 -2.14
N ALA A 101 37.52 -12.97 -1.95
CA ALA A 101 37.65 -14.35 -1.48
C ALA A 101 38.12 -14.45 -0.02
N THR A 102 38.06 -13.34 0.73
CA THR A 102 38.43 -13.31 2.15
C THR A 102 37.27 -13.76 3.04
N GLY A 103 37.55 -14.24 4.26
CA GLY A 103 36.52 -14.72 5.19
C GLY A 103 35.41 -13.69 5.46
N TRP A 104 35.79 -12.43 5.68
CA TRP A 104 34.82 -11.35 5.92
C TRP A 104 33.96 -11.03 4.69
N ALA A 105 34.43 -11.31 3.47
CA ALA A 105 33.63 -11.11 2.26
C ALA A 105 32.44 -12.08 2.23
N TYR A 106 32.62 -13.32 2.70
CA TYR A 106 31.52 -14.28 2.83
C TYR A 106 30.48 -13.83 3.87
N ASP A 107 30.91 -13.22 4.99
CA ASP A 107 29.98 -12.65 5.98
C ASP A 107 29.13 -11.53 5.37
N ILE A 108 29.73 -10.65 4.56
CA ILE A 108 29.00 -9.60 3.86
C ILE A 108 27.98 -10.18 2.88
N TYR A 109 28.35 -11.21 2.11
CA TYR A 109 27.41 -11.88 1.20
C TYR A 109 26.25 -12.54 1.95
N ALA A 110 26.52 -13.14 3.11
CA ALA A 110 25.48 -13.73 3.98
C ALA A 110 24.51 -12.64 4.50
N VAL A 111 25.04 -11.51 4.99
CA VAL A 111 24.20 -10.40 5.46
C VAL A 111 23.39 -9.80 4.32
N LEU A 112 24.00 -9.58 3.16
CA LEU A 112 23.33 -8.99 1.99
C LEU A 112 22.23 -9.92 1.44
N SER A 113 22.50 -11.22 1.36
CA SER A 113 21.49 -12.20 0.95
C SER A 113 20.31 -12.25 1.94
N LEU A 114 20.57 -12.28 3.25
CA LEU A 114 19.53 -12.25 4.29
C LEU A 114 18.71 -10.95 4.23
N ALA A 115 19.37 -9.80 4.02
CA ALA A 115 18.70 -8.51 3.88
C ALA A 115 17.77 -8.50 2.66
N THR A 116 18.21 -9.05 1.52
CA THR A 116 17.37 -9.16 0.32
C THR A 116 16.14 -10.02 0.58
N VAL A 117 16.30 -11.18 1.25
CA VAL A 117 15.19 -12.07 1.63
C VAL A 117 14.22 -11.38 2.61
N ALA A 118 14.75 -10.71 3.63
CA ALA A 118 13.92 -9.98 4.59
C ALA A 118 13.17 -8.82 3.94
N PHE A 119 13.80 -8.14 2.98
CA PHE A 119 13.19 -7.05 2.21
C PHE A 119 12.05 -7.56 1.33
N THR A 120 12.28 -8.63 0.55
CA THR A 120 11.23 -9.22 -0.30
C THR A 120 10.08 -9.77 0.55
N TRP A 121 10.38 -10.44 1.66
CA TRP A 121 9.38 -10.91 2.63
C TRP A 121 8.53 -9.77 3.17
N ARG A 122 9.15 -8.65 3.60
CA ARG A 122 8.43 -7.46 4.07
C ARG A 122 7.52 -6.87 3.02
N VAL A 123 7.99 -6.76 1.77
CA VAL A 123 7.18 -6.24 0.66
C VAL A 123 5.99 -7.17 0.38
N GLN A 124 6.20 -8.48 0.40
CA GLN A 124 5.16 -9.46 0.15
C GLN A 124 4.07 -9.43 1.24
N LEU A 125 4.45 -9.37 2.53
CA LEU A 125 3.52 -9.24 3.65
C LEU A 125 2.67 -7.96 3.57
N ARG A 126 3.28 -6.84 3.16
CA ARG A 126 2.56 -5.56 2.96
C ARG A 126 1.55 -5.68 1.83
N ARG A 127 1.90 -6.33 0.72
CA ARG A 127 0.97 -6.55 -0.40
C ARG A 127 -0.23 -7.41 0.01
N ILE A 128 -0.01 -8.45 0.80
CA ILE A 128 -1.07 -9.35 1.27
C ILE A 128 -2.06 -8.61 2.17
N HIS A 129 -1.57 -7.86 3.16
CA HIS A 129 -2.45 -7.07 4.05
C HIS A 129 -3.25 -6.03 3.27
N LEU A 130 -2.61 -5.31 2.34
CA LEU A 130 -3.28 -4.30 1.54
C LEU A 130 -4.42 -4.87 0.70
N GLN A 131 -4.25 -6.06 0.10
CA GLN A 131 -5.31 -6.70 -0.66
C GLN A 131 -6.48 -7.14 0.23
N ASN A 132 -6.19 -7.66 1.41
CA ASN A 132 -7.23 -8.03 2.38
C ASN A 132 -8.04 -6.81 2.82
N ASP A 133 -7.37 -5.70 3.13
CA ASP A 133 -8.03 -4.45 3.52
C ASP A 133 -8.90 -3.89 2.38
N LEU A 134 -8.39 -3.91 1.15
CA LEU A 134 -9.17 -3.48 -0.02
C LEU A 134 -10.40 -4.37 -0.23
N LYS A 135 -10.24 -5.69 -0.11
CA LYS A 135 -11.35 -6.64 -0.26
C LYS A 135 -12.42 -6.44 0.82
N MET A 136 -12.02 -6.17 2.06
CA MET A 136 -12.95 -5.87 3.15
C MET A 136 -13.71 -4.56 2.89
N ARG A 137 -13.02 -3.50 2.45
CA ARG A 137 -13.66 -2.21 2.12
C ARG A 137 -14.64 -2.32 0.96
N THR A 138 -14.30 -3.11 -0.07
CA THR A 138 -15.23 -3.34 -1.20
C THR A 138 -16.46 -4.10 -0.74
N PHE A 139 -16.27 -5.15 0.06
CA PHE A 139 -17.37 -5.94 0.60
C PHE A 139 -18.30 -5.11 1.49
N GLU A 140 -17.73 -4.28 2.37
CA GLU A 140 -18.49 -3.34 3.21
C GLU A 140 -19.29 -2.34 2.36
N SER A 141 -18.69 -1.76 1.33
CA SER A 141 -19.40 -0.84 0.44
C SER A 141 -20.53 -1.52 -0.34
N GLU A 142 -20.35 -2.77 -0.75
CA GLU A 142 -21.40 -3.54 -1.43
C GLU A 142 -22.56 -3.83 -0.49
N LYS A 143 -22.28 -4.27 0.74
CA LYS A 143 -23.31 -4.49 1.76
C LYS A 143 -24.06 -3.22 2.11
N LEU A 144 -23.36 -2.09 2.22
CA LEU A 144 -23.99 -0.81 2.47
C LEU A 144 -24.91 -0.38 1.31
N LYS A 145 -24.48 -0.59 0.06
CA LYS A 145 -25.31 -0.34 -1.13
C LYS A 145 -26.53 -1.26 -1.19
N GLU A 146 -26.37 -2.53 -0.83
CA GLU A 146 -27.47 -3.50 -0.76
C GLU A 146 -28.53 -3.01 0.24
N VAL A 147 -28.12 -2.65 1.45
CA VAL A 147 -29.01 -2.08 2.48
C VAL A 147 -29.69 -0.80 1.99
N ASP A 148 -28.95 0.12 1.35
CA ASP A 148 -29.54 1.35 0.82
C ASP A 148 -30.54 1.09 -0.31
N SER A 149 -30.26 0.11 -1.17
CA SER A 149 -31.13 -0.29 -2.27
C SER A 149 -32.44 -0.89 -1.76
N LEU A 150 -32.37 -1.77 -0.75
CA LEU A 150 -33.52 -2.37 -0.08
C LEU A 150 -34.36 -1.30 0.62
N LYS A 151 -33.71 -0.38 1.35
CA LYS A 151 -34.37 0.75 1.99
C LYS A 151 -35.13 1.59 0.96
N SER A 152 -34.52 1.86 -0.18
CA SER A 152 -35.13 2.68 -1.23
C SER A 152 -36.28 1.99 -1.96
N SER A 153 -36.14 0.71 -2.31
CA SER A 153 -37.23 -0.05 -2.94
C SER A 153 -38.41 -0.23 -1.99
N PHE A 154 -38.14 -0.51 -0.72
CA PHE A 154 -39.14 -0.57 0.34
C PHE A 154 -39.95 0.74 0.43
N PHE A 155 -39.29 1.90 0.50
CA PHE A 155 -39.99 3.18 0.55
C PHE A 155 -40.77 3.49 -0.73
N ALA A 156 -40.24 3.14 -1.91
CA ALA A 156 -40.93 3.34 -3.17
C ALA A 156 -42.21 2.50 -3.25
N ASN A 157 -42.11 1.22 -2.87
CA ASN A 157 -43.23 0.28 -2.87
C ASN A 157 -44.30 0.70 -1.85
N ILE A 158 -43.90 0.96 -0.60
CA ILE A 158 -44.81 1.45 0.45
C ILE A 158 -45.53 2.73 0.03
N SER A 159 -44.81 3.66 -0.59
CA SER A 159 -45.41 4.92 -1.03
C SER A 159 -46.49 4.70 -2.08
N HIS A 160 -46.27 3.73 -2.98
CA HIS A 160 -47.23 3.38 -4.01
C HIS A 160 -48.44 2.64 -3.42
N GLU A 161 -48.20 1.65 -2.56
CA GLU A 161 -49.23 0.84 -1.92
C GLU A 161 -50.14 1.63 -0.99
N PHE A 162 -49.64 2.69 -0.34
CA PHE A 162 -50.49 3.58 0.46
C PHE A 162 -51.21 4.65 -0.36
N ARG A 163 -50.60 5.15 -1.45
CA ARG A 163 -51.23 6.20 -2.26
C ARG A 163 -52.55 5.73 -2.86
N THR A 164 -52.60 4.51 -3.38
CA THR A 164 -53.79 3.94 -4.04
C THR A 164 -55.02 3.90 -3.13
N PRO A 165 -55.01 3.23 -1.96
CA PRO A 165 -56.17 3.20 -1.07
C PRO A 165 -56.54 4.59 -0.53
N ILE A 166 -55.57 5.45 -0.23
CA ILE A 166 -55.86 6.82 0.25
C ILE A 166 -56.54 7.66 -0.84
N THR A 167 -56.09 7.55 -2.10
CA THR A 167 -56.70 8.27 -3.22
C THR A 167 -58.13 7.76 -3.50
N LEU A 168 -58.34 6.45 -3.35
CA LEU A 168 -59.65 5.82 -3.48
C LEU A 168 -60.63 6.23 -2.36
N ILE A 169 -60.13 6.54 -1.16
CA ILE A 169 -60.94 7.09 -0.06
C ILE A 169 -61.21 8.58 -0.29
N LEU A 170 -60.20 9.33 -0.73
CA LEU A 170 -60.25 10.79 -0.88
C LEU A 170 -61.21 11.23 -2.00
N GLY A 171 -61.25 10.52 -3.13
CA GLY A 171 -62.08 10.87 -4.29
C GLY A 171 -63.59 10.91 -4.00
N PRO A 172 -64.19 9.84 -3.42
CA PRO A 172 -65.59 9.86 -2.98
C PRO A 172 -65.86 10.93 -1.91
N LEU A 173 -64.92 11.11 -0.98
CA LEU A 173 -65.02 12.14 0.06
C LEU A 173 -65.12 13.55 -0.54
N GLU A 174 -64.27 13.89 -1.51
CA GLU A 174 -64.30 15.17 -2.23
C GLU A 174 -65.61 15.39 -3.01
N LYS A 175 -66.22 14.31 -3.53
CA LYS A 175 -67.47 14.39 -4.30
C LYS A 175 -68.71 14.58 -3.42
N ILE A 176 -68.70 14.02 -2.21
CA ILE A 176 -69.86 13.98 -1.31
C ILE A 176 -69.86 15.16 -0.34
N LEU A 177 -68.68 15.64 0.12
CA LEU A 177 -68.55 16.76 1.06
C LEU A 177 -69.34 18.03 0.66
N PRO A 178 -69.39 18.45 -0.62
CA PRO A 178 -70.13 19.64 -1.03
C PRO A 178 -71.65 19.43 -1.03
N ARG A 179 -72.13 18.19 -1.02
CA ARG A 179 -73.55 17.80 -1.19
C ARG A 179 -74.28 17.57 0.14
N ILE A 180 -73.57 17.60 1.27
CA ILE A 180 -74.14 17.34 2.59
C ILE A 180 -74.46 18.68 3.29
N ALA A 181 -75.71 18.82 3.72
CA ALA A 181 -76.21 20.00 4.44
C ALA A 181 -76.16 19.86 5.97
N GLN A 182 -76.12 18.63 6.52
CA GLN A 182 -76.02 18.41 7.96
C GLN A 182 -74.62 18.76 8.49
N THR A 183 -74.57 19.60 9.52
CA THR A 183 -73.34 20.23 10.04
C THR A 183 -72.39 19.23 10.69
N ASP A 184 -72.92 18.26 11.46
CA ASP A 184 -72.11 17.23 12.14
C ASP A 184 -71.41 16.27 11.17
N ILE A 185 -72.18 15.65 10.26
CA ILE A 185 -71.64 14.69 9.27
C ILE A 185 -70.62 15.36 8.34
N LYS A 186 -70.84 16.64 8.02
CA LYS A 186 -69.92 17.43 7.21
C LYS A 186 -68.61 17.69 7.94
N GLN A 187 -68.62 17.92 9.25
CA GLN A 187 -67.41 18.09 10.05
C GLN A 187 -66.57 16.80 10.10
N ASP A 188 -67.19 15.66 10.38
CA ASP A 188 -66.51 14.36 10.44
C ASP A 188 -65.86 13.97 9.10
N LEU A 189 -66.59 14.15 7.99
CA LEU A 189 -66.05 13.91 6.65
C LEU A 189 -64.91 14.89 6.31
N THR A 190 -65.00 16.16 6.73
CA THR A 190 -63.92 17.12 6.51
C THR A 190 -62.65 16.72 7.27
N LEU A 191 -62.80 16.16 8.47
CA LEU A 191 -61.70 15.64 9.28
C LEU A 191 -61.05 14.41 8.63
N MET A 192 -61.85 13.46 8.13
CA MET A 192 -61.34 12.32 7.36
C MET A 192 -60.61 12.75 6.08
N GLN A 193 -61.15 13.73 5.36
CA GLN A 193 -60.51 14.31 4.16
C GLN A 193 -59.15 14.92 4.49
N ARG A 194 -59.07 15.72 5.56
CA ARG A 194 -57.83 16.35 6.03
C ARG A 194 -56.81 15.29 6.45
N ASN A 195 -57.22 14.25 7.16
CA ASN A 195 -56.34 13.15 7.56
C ASN A 195 -55.80 12.36 6.36
N ALA A 196 -56.64 12.04 5.38
CA ALA A 196 -56.24 11.38 4.14
C ALA A 196 -55.24 12.23 3.34
N ARG A 197 -55.52 13.54 3.17
CA ARG A 197 -54.58 14.48 2.53
C ARG A 197 -53.27 14.61 3.29
N ARG A 198 -53.30 14.59 4.62
CA ARG A 198 -52.09 14.67 5.47
C ARG A 198 -51.21 13.44 5.29
N LEU A 199 -51.78 12.23 5.35
CA LEU A 199 -51.05 10.99 5.11
C LEU A 199 -50.40 10.97 3.72
N LEU A 200 -51.13 11.39 2.70
CA LEU A 200 -50.64 11.44 1.31
C LEU A 200 -49.48 12.44 1.16
N ARG A 201 -49.55 13.59 1.84
CA ARG A 201 -48.44 14.56 1.92
C ARG A 201 -47.21 14.00 2.64
N LEU A 202 -47.39 13.33 3.78
CA LEU A 202 -46.29 12.75 4.56
C LEU A 202 -45.53 11.68 3.75
N ILE A 203 -46.25 10.78 3.09
CA ILE A 203 -45.67 9.75 2.21
C ILE A 203 -44.88 10.38 1.06
N ASN A 204 -45.44 11.41 0.42
CA ASN A 204 -44.77 12.11 -0.68
C ASN A 204 -43.53 12.90 -0.23
N SER A 205 -43.58 13.52 0.95
CA SER A 205 -42.48 14.34 1.50
C SER A 205 -41.23 13.52 1.81
N LYS A 206 -41.39 12.31 2.37
CA LYS A 206 -40.27 11.42 2.68
C LYS A 206 -39.59 10.90 1.39
N ARG A 207 -40.36 10.66 0.32
CA ARG A 207 -39.82 10.29 -1.00
C ARG A 207 -38.95 11.40 -1.59
N PHE A 208 -39.34 12.66 -1.42
CA PHE A 208 -38.55 13.82 -1.87
C PHE A 208 -37.24 13.97 -1.09
N LEU A 209 -37.26 13.76 0.23
CA LEU A 209 -36.06 13.76 1.09
C LEU A 209 -35.06 12.63 0.74
N ILE A 210 -35.57 11.45 0.39
CA ILE A 210 -34.71 10.32 -0.04
C ILE A 210 -34.11 10.58 -1.43
N ALA A 211 -34.87 11.19 -2.34
CA ALA A 211 -34.39 11.51 -3.69
C ALA A 211 -33.33 12.63 -3.71
N SER A 212 -33.46 13.65 -2.86
CA SER A 212 -32.48 14.75 -2.73
C SER A 212 -31.14 14.29 -2.11
N THR A 213 -31.14 13.22 -1.31
CA THR A 213 -29.91 12.65 -0.73
C THR A 213 -29.06 11.88 -1.77
N ARG A 214 -29.68 11.31 -2.82
CA ARG A 214 -28.98 10.48 -3.84
C ARG A 214 -28.24 11.27 -4.93
N ARG A 215 -28.44 12.59 -5.04
CA ARG A 215 -27.82 13.45 -6.08
C ARG A 215 -26.88 14.51 -5.51
N MET A 216 -26.09 14.19 -4.48
CA MET A 216 -24.95 15.04 -4.13
C MET A 216 -23.69 14.55 -4.85
N PRO A 217 -23.15 15.30 -5.83
CA PRO A 217 -21.84 15.00 -6.41
C PRO A 217 -20.79 15.13 -5.30
N ARG A 218 -19.96 14.10 -5.10
CA ARG A 218 -18.81 14.20 -4.19
C ARG A 218 -17.90 15.34 -4.64
N PRO A 219 -17.48 16.27 -3.76
CA PRO A 219 -16.55 17.31 -4.14
C PRO A 219 -15.21 16.68 -4.51
N ARG A 220 -14.63 17.08 -5.66
CA ARG A 220 -13.23 16.84 -5.93
C ARG A 220 -12.40 17.63 -4.91
N GLU A 221 -11.45 16.92 -4.31
CA GLU A 221 -10.49 17.37 -3.31
C GLU A 221 -9.62 18.49 -3.89
N ASN A 222 -10.00 19.74 -3.59
CA ASN A 222 -9.19 20.98 -3.58
C ASN A 222 -10.15 22.14 -3.24
N THR A 223 -10.43 22.30 -1.95
CA THR A 223 -11.41 23.25 -1.42
C THR A 223 -10.79 24.63 -1.21
N LYS A 224 -11.40 25.66 -1.81
CA LYS A 224 -11.87 26.80 -1.02
C LYS A 224 -13.34 26.54 -0.74
N GLU A 225 -13.64 26.22 0.50
CA GLU A 225 -14.97 25.92 1.01
C GLU A 225 -15.87 27.16 0.90
N SER A 226 -16.96 27.10 0.13
CA SER A 226 -18.00 28.15 0.17
C SER A 226 -19.38 27.76 -0.40
N GLY A 227 -19.52 26.67 -1.16
CA GLY A 227 -20.72 26.45 -1.99
C GLY A 227 -21.89 25.67 -1.39
N ILE A 228 -21.66 24.83 -0.36
CA ILE A 228 -22.69 23.88 0.11
C ILE A 228 -23.69 24.55 1.07
N GLY A 229 -23.20 25.34 2.02
CA GLY A 229 -24.06 26.03 2.99
C GLY A 229 -24.96 27.07 2.33
N LEU A 230 -24.46 27.81 1.34
CA LEU A 230 -25.23 28.86 0.67
C LEU A 230 -26.37 28.28 -0.20
N ALA A 231 -26.13 27.14 -0.87
CA ALA A 231 -27.16 26.45 -1.63
C ALA A 231 -28.30 25.97 -0.71
N LEU A 232 -27.96 25.35 0.42
CA LEU A 232 -28.93 24.91 1.42
C LEU A 232 -29.70 26.09 2.04
N THR A 233 -29.00 27.20 2.31
CA THR A 233 -29.60 28.42 2.89
C THR A 233 -30.56 29.06 1.91
N LYS A 234 -30.22 29.14 0.61
CA LYS A 234 -31.11 29.66 -0.44
C LYS A 234 -32.37 28.81 -0.59
N GLU A 235 -32.23 27.49 -0.60
CA GLU A 235 -33.37 26.57 -0.70
C GLU A 235 -34.29 26.64 0.53
N LEU A 236 -33.72 26.78 1.73
CA LEU A 236 -34.49 26.96 2.96
C LEU A 236 -35.23 28.31 2.96
N VAL A 237 -34.57 29.40 2.57
CA VAL A 237 -35.20 30.73 2.47
C VAL A 237 -36.33 30.74 1.44
N GLU A 238 -36.15 30.12 0.28
CA GLU A 238 -37.19 29.98 -0.74
C GLU A 238 -38.38 29.13 -0.26
N LEU A 239 -38.13 28.06 0.52
CA LEU A 239 -39.18 27.24 1.13
C LEU A 239 -40.06 28.06 2.09
N PHE A 240 -39.44 28.97 2.86
CA PHE A 240 -40.15 29.92 3.72
C PHE A 240 -40.71 31.13 2.96
N GLN A 241 -40.68 31.12 1.62
CA GLN A 241 -41.07 32.22 0.75
C GLN A 241 -40.38 33.56 1.09
N GLY A 242 -39.15 33.46 1.62
CA GLY A 242 -38.28 34.59 1.89
C GLY A 242 -37.41 34.96 0.69
N ASP A 243 -36.60 36.00 0.89
CA ASP A 243 -35.65 36.54 -0.09
C ASP A 243 -34.23 36.51 0.49
N ILE A 244 -33.24 36.22 -0.36
CA ILE A 244 -31.82 36.21 0.02
C ILE A 244 -31.01 37.00 -1.01
N SER A 245 -30.24 37.97 -0.54
CA SER A 245 -29.37 38.82 -1.36
C SER A 245 -27.96 38.90 -0.78
N VAL A 246 -26.98 39.26 -1.61
CA VAL A 246 -25.57 39.34 -1.24
C VAL A 246 -24.98 40.68 -1.66
N ALA A 247 -24.22 41.30 -0.76
CA ALA A 247 -23.39 42.46 -1.01
C ALA A 247 -21.94 42.11 -0.65
N SER A 248 -21.02 42.24 -1.59
CA SER A 248 -19.60 41.87 -1.39
C SER A 248 -18.69 42.95 -1.95
N GLU A 249 -17.73 43.37 -1.14
CA GLU A 249 -16.67 44.31 -1.53
C GLU A 249 -15.30 43.64 -1.36
N PRO A 250 -14.48 43.59 -2.43
CA PRO A 250 -13.14 42.99 -2.37
C PRO A 250 -12.26 43.65 -1.30
N GLY A 251 -11.76 42.87 -0.36
CA GLY A 251 -10.89 43.35 0.73
C GLY A 251 -11.62 43.89 1.96
N VAL A 252 -12.95 44.03 1.90
CA VAL A 252 -13.79 44.52 3.02
C VAL A 252 -14.62 43.38 3.61
N GLY A 253 -15.22 42.52 2.77
CA GLY A 253 -15.97 41.34 3.20
C GLY A 253 -17.24 41.10 2.39
N THR A 254 -17.97 40.03 2.75
CA THR A 254 -19.24 39.64 2.12
C THR A 254 -20.35 39.62 3.15
N THR A 255 -21.42 40.35 2.90
CA THR A 255 -22.63 40.42 3.72
C THR A 255 -23.79 39.74 3.00
N PHE A 256 -24.45 38.79 3.67
CA PHE A 256 -25.68 38.16 3.19
C PHE A 256 -26.87 38.75 3.93
N ILE A 257 -27.91 39.12 3.19
CA ILE A 257 -29.14 39.70 3.73
C ILE A 257 -30.27 38.72 3.45
N ILE A 258 -30.82 38.15 4.52
CA ILE A 258 -31.95 37.23 4.48
C ILE A 258 -33.20 37.96 4.98
N ARG A 259 -34.28 37.93 4.21
CA ARG A 259 -35.58 38.47 4.56
C ARG A 259 -36.59 37.35 4.65
N LEU A 260 -37.06 37.05 5.85
CA LEU A 260 -38.12 36.09 6.09
C LEU A 260 -39.41 36.85 6.43
N PRO A 261 -40.51 36.67 5.68
CA PRO A 261 -41.79 37.26 6.05
C PRO A 261 -42.28 36.68 7.39
N LEU A 262 -42.76 37.55 8.28
CA LEU A 262 -43.31 37.15 9.57
C LEU A 262 -44.84 36.99 9.49
N GLY A 263 -45.38 36.07 10.29
CA GLY A 263 -46.82 35.82 10.38
C GLY A 263 -47.32 34.75 9.39
N ARG A 264 -48.64 34.63 9.25
CA ARG A 264 -49.28 33.52 8.52
C ARG A 264 -49.72 33.87 7.10
N ALA A 265 -49.70 35.16 6.75
CA ALA A 265 -50.28 35.67 5.50
C ALA A 265 -49.52 35.25 4.23
N HIS A 266 -48.25 34.86 4.36
CA HIS A 266 -47.43 34.35 3.26
C HIS A 266 -47.51 32.82 3.13
N LEU A 267 -48.10 32.13 4.11
CA LEU A 267 -48.26 30.67 4.09
C LEU A 267 -49.66 30.33 3.58
N LYS A 268 -49.79 29.23 2.83
CA LYS A 268 -51.10 28.71 2.45
C LYS A 268 -51.76 28.09 3.69
N ASP A 269 -53.09 28.11 3.78
CA ASP A 269 -53.83 27.51 4.91
C ASP A 269 -53.47 26.03 5.15
N ASP A 270 -53.05 25.31 4.10
CA ASP A 270 -52.58 23.93 4.19
C ASP A 270 -51.22 23.76 4.88
N ASP A 271 -50.43 24.83 4.99
CA ASP A 271 -49.07 24.86 5.57
C ASP A 271 -49.06 25.39 7.01
N ILE A 272 -50.20 25.86 7.52
CA ILE A 272 -50.36 26.43 8.85
C ILE A 272 -50.93 25.37 9.80
N VAL A 273 -50.20 25.07 10.88
CA VAL A 273 -50.69 24.20 11.96
C VAL A 273 -51.49 25.04 12.96
N GLU A 274 -52.82 24.93 12.95
CA GLU A 274 -53.66 25.49 14.02
C GLU A 274 -53.45 24.66 15.29
N SER A 275 -52.60 25.17 16.19
CA SER A 275 -52.40 24.75 17.58
C SER A 275 -52.13 23.26 17.83
N ILE A 276 -50.89 22.95 18.24
CA ILE A 276 -50.55 21.73 18.97
C ILE A 276 -51.11 21.88 20.40
N SER A 277 -52.42 21.81 20.57
CA SER A 277 -53.05 21.62 21.87
C SER A 277 -53.97 20.41 21.75
N ALA A 278 -53.66 19.36 22.52
CA ALA A 278 -54.33 18.06 22.57
C ALA A 278 -53.81 16.95 21.63
N ILE A 279 -52.49 16.78 21.50
CA ILE A 279 -51.94 15.43 21.31
C ILE A 279 -51.42 15.00 22.69
N GLU A 280 -52.18 14.15 23.37
CA GLU A 280 -51.66 13.35 24.48
C GLU A 280 -50.32 12.74 24.04
N ARG A 281 -49.26 13.02 24.80
CA ARG A 281 -47.94 12.44 24.54
C ARG A 281 -48.12 10.92 24.40
N PRO A 282 -47.71 10.30 23.28
CA PRO A 282 -47.75 8.86 23.21
C PRO A 282 -46.80 8.35 24.29
N VAL A 283 -47.35 7.56 25.22
CA VAL A 283 -46.55 6.83 26.20
C VAL A 283 -45.58 5.96 25.40
N LEU A 284 -44.28 6.25 25.51
CA LEU A 284 -43.25 5.35 25.02
C LEU A 284 -43.38 4.06 25.85
N GLN A 285 -44.00 3.03 25.30
CA GLN A 285 -43.86 1.68 25.85
C GLN A 285 -42.41 1.29 25.67
N GLU A 286 -41.72 1.06 26.79
CA GLU A 286 -40.42 0.39 26.75
C GLU A 286 -40.59 -0.98 26.08
N PRO A 287 -39.59 -1.43 25.30
CA PRO A 287 -39.66 -2.68 24.59
C PRO A 287 -39.89 -3.83 25.58
N SER A 288 -40.95 -4.60 25.35
CA SER A 288 -41.28 -5.80 26.10
C SER A 288 -40.13 -6.80 26.05
N SER A 289 -39.75 -7.26 27.23
CA SER A 289 -38.73 -8.28 27.51
C SER A 289 -39.12 -9.65 26.96
N GLU A 290 -39.03 -9.85 25.64
CA GLU A 290 -39.19 -11.14 24.98
C GLU A 290 -38.06 -11.40 23.97
N ILE A 291 -36.80 -11.37 24.43
CA ILE A 291 -35.65 -12.04 23.76
C ILE A 291 -34.78 -12.80 24.80
N GLN A 292 -35.37 -13.29 25.89
CA GLN A 292 -34.67 -14.19 26.82
C GLN A 292 -35.51 -15.43 27.06
N THR A 293 -35.45 -16.38 26.10
CA THR A 293 -35.54 -17.84 26.30
C THR A 293 -35.51 -18.52 24.93
N LEU A 294 -34.34 -18.61 24.30
CA LEU A 294 -34.05 -19.64 23.29
C LEU A 294 -32.55 -19.96 23.39
N GLY A 295 -32.21 -20.51 24.55
CA GLY A 295 -30.88 -20.92 24.94
C GLY A 295 -31.00 -22.08 25.92
N ASP A 296 -31.74 -23.12 25.54
CA ASP A 296 -31.50 -24.49 25.93
C ASP A 296 -32.42 -25.42 25.11
N GLU A 297 -31.93 -26.63 24.81
CA GLU A 297 -32.60 -27.71 24.08
C GLU A 297 -32.73 -27.58 22.54
N THR A 298 -31.69 -27.99 21.81
CA THR A 298 -31.74 -29.18 20.92
C THR A 298 -30.34 -29.47 20.36
N MET A 299 -29.62 -30.42 20.98
CA MET A 299 -28.57 -31.16 20.27
C MET A 299 -29.26 -32.04 19.22
N LEU A 300 -29.03 -31.77 17.94
CA LEU A 300 -29.26 -32.75 16.87
C LEU A 300 -27.99 -33.62 16.72
N PRO A 301 -28.13 -34.94 16.56
CA PRO A 301 -26.99 -35.85 16.57
C PRO A 301 -26.11 -35.69 15.32
N MET A 302 -24.79 -35.80 15.52
CA MET A 302 -23.80 -35.87 14.44
C MET A 302 -24.02 -37.12 13.57
N PRO A 303 -23.84 -37.02 12.24
CA PRO A 303 -23.81 -38.19 11.36
C PRO A 303 -22.53 -39.03 11.58
N PRO A 304 -22.57 -40.35 11.32
CA PRO A 304 -21.43 -41.22 11.57
C PRO A 304 -20.27 -40.94 10.61
N ASP A 305 -19.07 -40.90 11.20
CA ASP A 305 -17.78 -40.79 10.52
C ASP A 305 -17.49 -42.08 9.74
N SER A 306 -17.14 -41.95 8.46
CA SER A 306 -16.72 -43.05 7.59
C SER A 306 -15.41 -42.71 6.90
N SER A 307 -14.31 -42.79 7.64
CA SER A 307 -12.98 -42.99 7.05
C SER A 307 -11.93 -43.47 8.08
N GLU A 308 -11.92 -44.76 8.38
CA GLU A 308 -10.67 -45.49 8.70
C GLU A 308 -10.27 -46.30 7.45
N PRO A 309 -9.05 -46.14 6.91
CA PRO A 309 -8.42 -47.16 6.09
C PRO A 309 -7.61 -48.12 6.96
N LYS A 310 -7.70 -49.41 6.63
CA LYS A 310 -6.69 -50.42 6.94
C LYS A 310 -5.33 -50.06 6.32
#